data_AF-A0A7Z2G7N7-F1
#
_entry.id   AF-A0A7Z2G7N7-F1
#
_cell.length_a   1.000
_cell.length_b   1.000
_cell.length_c   1.000
_cell.angle_alpha   90.00
_cell.angle_beta   90.00
_cell.angle_gamma   90.00
#
_symmetry.space_group_name_H-M   'P 1'
#
loop_
_entity.id
_entity.type
_entity.pdbx_description
1 polymer ?
#
loop_
_entity_poly.entity_id
_entity_poly.type
_entity_poly.pdbx_seq_one_letter_code
_entity_poly.pdbx_strand_id
1 'polypeptide(L)'
;MSYAINFTAANKAEAKQRVVDEMATVVANQPCHVKDKDAAIGTAHTFIDMLVDDDAMDVHVDMYGSVGYQWTELDPYGQSSDARFTAAGVNVSAYHVTRVATRQDEDA
;
A
#
# COMPACT_ATOMS: atom_id res chain seq x y z
N MET A 1 -15.12 -4.20 1.57
CA MET A 1 -14.25 -3.93 0.40
C MET A 1 -12.80 -4.11 0.83
N SER A 2 -11.94 -4.64 -0.04
CA SER A 2 -10.55 -4.97 0.30
C SER A 2 -9.58 -4.69 -0.84
N TYR A 3 -8.33 -4.41 -0.49
CA TYR A 3 -7.22 -4.24 -1.43
C TYR A 3 -6.00 -5.09 -1.03
N ALA A 4 -5.15 -5.33 -2.01
CA ALA A 4 -3.84 -5.97 -1.86
C ALA A 4 -2.83 -5.20 -2.71
N ILE A 5 -1.72 -4.79 -2.10
CA ILE A 5 -0.61 -4.09 -2.74
C ILE A 5 0.65 -4.88 -2.41
N ASN A 6 1.38 -5.30 -3.44
CA ASN A 6 2.67 -5.97 -3.33
C ASN A 6 3.62 -5.37 -4.35
N PHE A 7 4.80 -4.92 -3.89
CA PHE A 7 5.85 -4.44 -4.79
C PHE A 7 7.23 -4.48 -4.13
N THR A 8 8.25 -4.33 -4.96
CA THR A 8 9.63 -4.06 -4.56
C THR A 8 10.05 -2.67 -5.07
N ALA A 9 10.81 -1.93 -4.26
CA ALA A 9 11.37 -0.62 -4.61
C ALA A 9 12.85 -0.55 -4.21
N ALA A 10 13.65 0.27 -4.90
CA ALA A 10 15.11 0.25 -4.72
C ALA A 10 15.58 0.76 -3.35
N ASN A 11 14.76 1.59 -2.68
CA ASN A 11 15.06 2.17 -1.39
C ASN A 11 13.78 2.58 -0.66
N LYS A 12 13.91 3.02 0.60
CA LYS A 12 12.78 3.46 1.43
C LYS A 12 12.01 4.64 0.84
N ALA A 13 12.69 5.60 0.23
CA ALA A 13 12.03 6.79 -0.30
C ALA A 13 11.10 6.42 -1.47
N GLU A 14 11.59 5.61 -2.40
CA GLU A 14 10.80 5.05 -3.50
C GLU A 14 9.67 4.15 -2.98
N ALA A 15 9.94 3.29 -1.99
CA ALA A 15 8.91 2.45 -1.40
C ALA A 15 7.76 3.28 -0.83
N LYS A 16 8.08 4.34 -0.06
CA LYS A 16 7.09 5.23 0.54
C LYS A 16 6.28 5.98 -0.52
N GLN A 17 6.91 6.45 -1.60
CA GLN A 17 6.19 7.08 -2.70
C GLN A 17 5.28 6.07 -3.41
N ARG A 18 5.76 4.85 -3.65
CA ARG A 18 4.96 3.81 -4.32
C ARG A 18 3.74 3.40 -3.49
N VAL A 19 3.82 3.36 -2.16
CA VAL A 19 2.64 3.19 -1.29
C VAL A 19 1.58 4.27 -1.57
N VAL A 20 1.98 5.53 -1.72
CA VAL A 20 1.06 6.64 -1.99
C VAL A 20 0.37 6.47 -3.35
N ASP A 21 1.15 6.11 -4.38
CA ASP A 21 0.66 5.96 -5.75
C ASP A 21 -0.31 4.76 -5.88
N GLU A 22 0.03 3.63 -5.25
CA GLU A 22 -0.82 2.44 -5.22
C GLU A 22 -2.12 2.71 -4.43
N MET A 23 -2.06 3.42 -3.30
CA MET A 23 -3.27 3.80 -2.56
C MET A 23 -4.13 4.82 -3.31
N ALA A 24 -3.54 5.73 -4.09
CA ALA A 24 -4.31 6.59 -4.99
C ALA A 24 -5.07 5.77 -6.04
N THR A 25 -4.44 4.71 -6.58
CA THR A 25 -5.08 3.77 -7.51
C THR A 25 -6.19 2.96 -6.84
N VAL A 26 -6.00 2.50 -5.60
CA VAL A 26 -7.04 1.83 -4.81
C VAL A 26 -8.24 2.77 -4.63
N VAL A 27 -8.00 4.02 -4.23
CA VAL A 27 -9.07 5.02 -4.03
C VAL A 27 -9.82 5.31 -5.33
N ALA A 28 -9.12 5.42 -6.46
CA ALA A 28 -9.75 5.66 -7.75
C ALA A 28 -10.72 4.53 -8.14
N ASN A 29 -10.34 3.28 -7.85
CA ASN A 29 -11.15 2.10 -8.17
C ASN A 29 -12.19 1.76 -7.10
N GLN A 30 -11.93 2.14 -5.85
CA GLN A 30 -12.73 1.81 -4.68
C GLN A 30 -12.83 3.04 -3.75
N PRO A 31 -13.70 4.02 -4.08
CA PRO A 31 -13.73 5.32 -3.39
C PRO A 31 -13.99 5.26 -1.87
N CYS A 32 -14.58 4.17 -1.36
CA CYS A 32 -14.71 3.96 0.09
C CYS A 32 -13.37 4.00 0.83
N HIS A 33 -12.26 3.67 0.16
CA HIS A 33 -10.93 3.69 0.73
C HIS A 33 -10.33 5.10 0.90
N VAL A 34 -11.04 6.16 0.49
CA VAL A 34 -10.67 7.53 0.91
C VAL A 34 -10.63 7.64 2.44
N LYS A 35 -11.47 6.86 3.14
CA LYS A 35 -11.60 6.93 4.60
C LYS A 35 -10.42 6.34 5.37
N ASP A 36 -9.76 5.30 4.84
CA ASP A 36 -8.62 4.64 5.49
C ASP A 36 -7.27 4.96 4.82
N LYS A 37 -7.27 5.65 3.66
CA LYS A 37 -6.09 5.99 2.88
C LYS A 37 -4.91 6.48 3.71
N ASP A 38 -5.10 7.55 4.49
CA ASP A 38 -4.00 8.20 5.21
C ASP A 38 -3.46 7.31 6.34
N ALA A 39 -4.32 6.52 7.00
CA ALA A 39 -3.92 5.57 8.03
C ALA A 39 -3.14 4.39 7.45
N ALA A 40 -3.56 3.88 6.28
CA ALA A 40 -2.85 2.82 5.57
C ALA A 40 -1.46 3.28 5.11
N ILE A 41 -1.38 4.46 4.49
CA ILE A 41 -0.10 5.08 4.07
C ILE A 41 0.82 5.27 5.29
N GLY A 42 0.32 5.87 6.36
CA GLY A 42 1.11 6.14 7.56
C GLY A 42 1.63 4.86 8.24
N THR A 43 0.81 3.80 8.28
CA THR A 43 1.22 2.49 8.81
C THR A 43 2.32 1.88 7.96
N ALA A 44 2.17 1.91 6.63
CA ALA A 44 3.17 1.39 5.71
C ALA A 44 4.50 2.14 5.81
N HIS A 45 4.46 3.48 5.84
CA HIS A 45 5.64 4.31 6.05
C HIS A 45 6.35 3.97 7.35
N THR A 46 5.60 3.78 8.43
CA THR A 46 6.16 3.40 9.74
C THR A 46 6.94 2.09 9.67
N PHE A 47 6.43 1.06 8.99
CA PHE A 47 7.12 -0.23 8.84
C PHE A 47 8.33 -0.14 7.91
N ILE A 48 8.25 0.63 6.83
CA ILE A 48 9.38 0.88 5.92
C ILE A 48 10.52 1.59 6.66
N ASP A 49 10.20 2.57 7.51
CA ASP A 49 11.19 3.34 8.26
C ASP A 49 11.89 2.51 9.37
N MET A 50 11.33 1.36 9.78
CA MET A 50 11.99 0.43 10.71
C MET A 50 13.13 -0.37 10.08
N LEU A 51 13.18 -0.47 8.75
CA LEU A 51 14.28 -1.17 8.06
C LEU A 51 15.58 -0.38 8.23
N VAL A 52 16.73 -1.04 8.12
CA VAL A 52 18.03 -0.33 8.04
C VAL A 52 18.24 0.19 6.62
N ASP A 53 19.04 1.24 6.43
CA ASP A 53 19.44 1.64 5.08
C ASP A 53 20.56 0.71 4.60
N ASP A 54 20.36 0.03 3.47
CA ASP A 54 21.32 -0.92 2.90
C ASP A 54 21.31 -0.84 1.37
N ASP A 55 22.40 -0.33 0.79
CA ASP A 55 22.54 -0.16 -0.66
C ASP A 55 22.65 -1.48 -1.43
N ALA A 56 22.79 -2.63 -0.77
CA ALA A 56 22.76 -3.95 -1.42
C ALA A 56 21.36 -4.59 -1.43
N MET A 57 20.38 -3.95 -0.77
CA MET A 57 19.03 -4.50 -0.59
C MET A 57 17.97 -3.60 -1.22
N ASP A 58 16.91 -4.22 -1.72
CA ASP A 58 15.68 -3.53 -2.08
C ASP A 58 14.64 -3.70 -0.96
N VAL A 59 13.68 -2.78 -0.91
CA VAL A 59 12.56 -2.83 0.04
C VAL A 59 11.37 -3.50 -0.63
N HIS A 60 10.96 -4.66 -0.11
CA HIS A 60 9.69 -5.29 -0.47
C HIS A 60 8.60 -4.89 0.53
N VAL A 61 7.40 -4.63 0.01
CA VAL A 61 6.23 -4.26 0.81
C VAL A 61 5.05 -5.14 0.42
N ASP A 62 4.48 -5.79 1.42
CA ASP A 62 3.18 -6.47 1.38
C ASP A 62 2.18 -5.68 2.21
N MET A 63 1.10 -5.21 1.59
CA MET A 63 0.05 -4.47 2.26
C MET A 63 -1.33 -4.97 1.86
N TYR A 64 -2.12 -5.36 2.85
CA TYR A 64 -3.50 -5.81 2.69
C TYR A 64 -4.40 -5.00 3.61
N GLY A 65 -5.54 -4.56 3.09
CA GLY A 65 -6.47 -3.80 3.91
C GLY A 65 -7.91 -4.03 3.52
N SER A 66 -8.80 -3.68 4.44
CA SER A 66 -10.23 -3.75 4.20
C SER A 66 -10.98 -2.74 5.04
N VAL A 67 -12.12 -2.33 4.49
CA VAL A 67 -13.16 -1.58 5.18
C VAL A 67 -14.49 -2.31 5.05
N GLY A 68 -15.24 -2.34 6.13
CA GLY A 68 -16.63 -2.79 6.19
C GLY A 68 -17.54 -1.60 6.39
N TYR A 69 -18.68 -1.59 5.70
CA TYR A 69 -19.72 -0.57 5.86
C TYR A 69 -21.10 -1.21 5.81
N GLN A 70 -22.06 -0.54 6.42
CA GLN A 70 -23.46 -0.94 6.33
C GLN A 70 -23.95 -0.70 4.90
N TRP A 71 -24.37 -1.78 4.23
CA TRP A 71 -24.98 -1.70 2.91
C TRP A 71 -26.32 -0.96 2.96
N THR A 72 -26.59 -0.15 1.92
CA THR A 72 -27.92 0.40 1.62
C THR A 72 -28.15 0.39 0.11
N GLU A 73 -29.42 0.44 -0.32
CA GLU A 73 -29.74 0.53 -1.76
C GLU A 73 -29.17 1.80 -2.41
N LEU A 74 -29.13 2.92 -1.67
CA LEU A 74 -28.64 4.21 -2.15
C LEU A 74 -27.11 4.31 -2.16
N ASP A 75 -26.44 3.49 -1.35
CA ASP A 75 -24.98 3.46 -1.25
C ASP A 75 -24.48 2.02 -1.03
N PRO A 76 -24.50 1.18 -2.08
CA PRO A 76 -24.09 -0.21 -1.98
C PRO A 76 -22.57 -0.37 -1.78
N TYR A 77 -21.79 0.70 -1.96
CA TYR A 77 -20.32 0.67 -1.94
C TYR A 77 -19.68 1.58 -0.89
N GLY A 78 -20.46 2.19 0.01
CA GLY A 78 -19.94 3.06 1.08
C GLY A 78 -19.22 4.31 0.56
N GLN A 79 -19.69 4.89 -0.55
CA GLN A 79 -19.09 6.05 -1.22
C GLN A 79 -19.70 7.37 -0.76
N SER A 80 -20.89 7.35 -0.15
CA SER A 80 -21.54 8.56 0.34
C SER A 80 -20.83 9.14 1.56
N SER A 81 -21.04 10.43 1.82
CA SER A 81 -20.55 11.08 3.04
C SER A 81 -21.13 10.45 4.31
N ASP A 82 -22.32 9.85 4.19
CA ASP A 82 -23.10 9.29 5.29
C ASP A 82 -22.89 7.77 5.45
N ALA A 83 -21.99 7.20 4.65
CA ALA A 83 -21.61 5.80 4.72
C ALA A 83 -21.19 5.42 6.15
N ARG A 84 -21.86 4.41 6.71
CA ARG A 84 -21.61 3.94 8.08
C ARG A 84 -20.56 2.84 8.05
N PHE A 85 -19.31 3.22 8.27
CA PHE A 85 -18.21 2.26 8.40
C PHE A 85 -18.33 1.48 9.71
N THR A 86 -18.26 0.16 9.62
CA THR A 86 -18.46 -0.79 10.72
C THR A 86 -17.22 -1.64 11.02
N ALA A 87 -16.25 -1.66 10.10
CA ALA A 87 -14.98 -2.34 10.30
C ALA A 87 -13.88 -1.66 9.48
N ALA A 88 -12.64 -1.75 9.95
CA ALA A 88 -11.45 -1.38 9.21
C ALA A 88 -10.26 -2.20 9.70
N GLY A 89 -9.32 -2.51 8.82
CA GLY A 89 -8.08 -3.16 9.18
C GLY A 89 -7.05 -3.02 8.07
N VAL A 90 -5.79 -2.87 8.46
CA VAL A 90 -4.64 -2.88 7.56
C VAL A 90 -3.57 -3.79 8.16
N ASN A 91 -2.99 -4.64 7.32
CA ASN A 91 -1.81 -5.43 7.62
C ASN A 91 -0.70 -4.97 6.68
N VAL A 92 0.47 -4.71 7.26
CA VAL A 92 1.67 -4.31 6.51
C VAL A 92 2.81 -5.21 6.94
N SER A 93 3.56 -5.69 5.97
CA SER A 93 4.91 -6.22 6.15
C SER A 93 5.86 -5.47 5.23
N ALA A 94 7.02 -5.08 5.75
CA ALA A 94 8.12 -4.52 4.97
C ALA A 94 9.39 -5.28 5.33
N TYR A 95 10.17 -5.68 4.33
CA TYR A 95 11.39 -6.44 4.55
C TYR A 95 12.37 -6.26 3.39
N HIS A 96 13.65 -6.55 3.65
CA HIS A 96 14.68 -6.52 2.63
C HIS A 96 14.66 -7.76 1.74
N VAL A 97 14.91 -7.54 0.47
CA VAL A 97 15.23 -8.59 -0.50
C VAL A 97 16.56 -8.25 -1.16
N THR A 98 17.40 -9.26 -1.41
CA THR A 98 18.71 -9.04 -2.05
C THR A 98 18.52 -8.45 -3.44
N ARG A 99 19.18 -7.33 -3.72
CA ARG A 99 19.16 -6.72 -5.04
C ARG A 99 19.82 -7.67 -6.02
N VAL A 100 19.07 -8.10 -7.04
CA VAL A 100 19.66 -8.85 -8.14
C VAL A 100 20.50 -7.88 -8.95
N ALA A 101 21.81 -8.08 -8.99
CA ALA A 101 22.68 -7.34 -9.90
C ALA A 101 22.17 -7.60 -11.33
N THR A 102 21.64 -6.58 -11.99
CA THR A 102 21.43 -6.60 -13.44
C THR A 102 22.78 -6.93 -14.08
N ARG A 103 22.90 -8.12 -14.69
CA ARG A 103 24.06 -8.43 -15.53
C ARG A 103 24.05 -7.38 -16.65
N GLN A 104 25.03 -6.48 -16.63
CA GLN A 104 25.42 -5.71 -17.80
C GLN A 104 26.18 -6.65 -18.73
N ASP A 105 25.45 -7.51 -19.45
CA ASP A 105 25.98 -8.22 -20.60
C ASP A 105 25.09 -7.85 -21.79
N GLU A 106 25.66 -7.06 -22.71
CA GLU A 106 25.28 -6.79 -24.12
C GLU A 106 25.81 -5.38 -24.47
N ASP A 107 26.75 -5.10 -25.36
CA ASP A 107 27.69 -5.84 -26.20
C ASP A 107 28.81 -4.81 -26.55
N ALA A 108 30.07 -5.25 -26.52
CA ALA A 108 31.22 -4.51 -27.06
C ALA A 108 31.70 -5.15 -28.36
#